data_AF-A0A0W7X7R7-F1
#
_entry.id   AF-A0A0W7X7R7-F1
#
_cell.length_a   1.000
_cell.length_b   1.000
_cell.length_c   1.000
_cell.angle_alpha   90.00
_cell.angle_beta   90.00
_cell.angle_gamma   90.00
#
_symmetry.space_group_name_H-M   'P 1'
#
loop_
_entity.id
_entity.type
_entity.pdbx_description
1 polymer ?
#
loop_
_entity_poly.entity_id
_entity_poly.type
_entity_poly.pdbx_seq_one_letter_code
_entity_poly.pdbx_strand_id
1 'polypeptide(L)'
;MTYTLADAIRDEFERKHPRGKDTLFCDQCRRRKDREDFRETPWHGRAAQCIACERFRWIDHLYERERWLLAQERERTRMLRRYVHLLRLAHFPQRYVMGHSSADTFAAYHQPYYDAMDRAQQRWATAWATALDPEAFERPKPTIKQRATRTRLTKENR
;
A
#
# COMPACT_ATOMS: atom_id res chain seq x y z
N MET A 1 -13.76 51.67 27.10
CA MET A 1 -14.60 50.63 26.46
C MET A 1 -13.71 49.87 25.50
N THR A 2 -13.64 48.54 25.61
CA THR A 2 -12.85 47.69 24.73
C THR A 2 -13.69 47.27 23.53
N TYR A 3 -13.21 47.55 22.32
CA TYR A 3 -13.84 47.12 21.09
C TYR A 3 -13.83 45.58 21.01
N THR A 4 -15.01 44.96 20.88
CA THR A 4 -15.15 43.50 20.90
C THR A 4 -15.35 42.93 19.50
N LEU A 5 -15.19 41.60 19.37
CA LEU A 5 -15.55 40.87 18.16
C LEU A 5 -17.02 41.11 17.77
N ALA A 6 -17.92 41.26 18.76
CA ALA A 6 -19.32 41.55 18.50
C ALA A 6 -19.53 42.93 17.86
N ASP A 7 -18.72 43.92 18.25
CA ASP A 7 -18.74 45.26 17.66
C ASP A 7 -18.19 45.24 16.23
N ALA A 8 -17.11 44.47 15.98
CA ALA A 8 -16.59 44.25 14.63
C ALA A 8 -17.63 43.61 13.70
N ILE A 9 -18.37 42.61 14.19
CA ILE A 9 -19.44 41.95 13.43
C ILE A 9 -20.60 42.91 13.14
N ARG A 10 -20.97 43.79 14.08
CA ARG A 10 -22.00 44.82 13.86
C ARG A 10 -21.55 45.87 12.85
N ASP A 11 -20.34 46.40 12.99
CA ASP A 11 -19.81 47.40 12.06
C ASP A 11 -19.70 46.83 10.64
N GLU A 12 -19.24 45.59 10.50
CA GLU A 12 -19.19 44.92 9.20
C GLU A 12 -20.59 44.69 8.63
N PHE A 13 -21.57 44.36 9.48
CA PHE A 13 -22.96 44.19 9.07
C PHE A 13 -23.57 45.53 8.61
N GLU A 14 -23.39 46.62 9.36
CA GLU A 14 -23.89 47.95 9.00
C GLU A 14 -23.25 48.49 7.72
N ARG A 15 -21.95 48.19 7.49
CA ARG A 15 -21.27 48.51 6.22
C ARG A 15 -21.82 47.74 5.04
N LYS A 16 -22.15 46.44 5.22
CA LYS A 16 -22.70 45.60 4.15
C LYS A 16 -24.19 45.86 3.90
N HIS A 17 -24.91 46.29 4.92
CA HIS A 17 -26.36 46.53 4.90
C HIS A 17 -26.67 47.96 5.34
N PRO A 18 -26.38 48.99 4.50
CA PRO A 18 -26.55 50.40 4.86
C PRO A 18 -28.01 50.80 5.15
N ARG A 19 -28.98 49.93 4.85
CA ARG A 19 -30.41 50.09 5.15
C ARG A 19 -30.89 49.11 6.23
N GLY A 20 -30.09 48.84 7.26
CA GLY A 20 -30.28 47.75 8.25
C GLY A 20 -31.70 47.50 8.83
N LYS A 21 -32.62 48.47 8.74
CA LYS A 21 -34.05 48.30 9.06
C LYS A 21 -34.82 47.37 8.11
N ASP A 22 -34.35 47.19 6.88
CA ASP A 22 -34.96 46.33 5.86
C ASP A 22 -34.28 44.95 5.76
N THR A 23 -33.65 44.49 6.84
CA THR A 23 -33.03 43.15 6.87
C THR A 23 -33.99 42.12 7.46
N LEU A 24 -34.15 40.99 6.77
CA LEU A 24 -34.96 39.86 7.19
C LEU A 24 -34.06 38.72 7.71
N PHE A 25 -34.58 37.94 8.65
CA PHE A 25 -33.89 36.78 9.19
C PHE A 25 -34.27 35.52 8.40
N CYS A 26 -33.27 34.80 7.88
CA CYS A 26 -33.52 33.53 7.20
C CYS A 26 -33.55 32.38 8.20
N ASP A 27 -34.64 31.63 8.21
CA ASP A 27 -34.84 30.50 9.15
C ASP A 27 -33.82 29.36 8.95
N GLN A 28 -33.39 29.12 7.70
CA GLN A 28 -32.50 28.00 7.38
C GLN A 28 -31.02 28.29 7.65
N CYS A 29 -30.47 29.39 7.11
CA CYS A 29 -29.06 29.74 7.33
C CYS A 29 -28.80 30.51 8.63
N ARG A 30 -29.85 30.90 9.36
CA ARG A 30 -29.81 31.67 10.61
C ARG A 30 -29.00 32.97 10.54
N ARG A 31 -29.02 33.63 9.38
CA ARG A 31 -28.34 34.93 9.13
C ARG A 31 -29.37 35.99 8.73
N ARG A 32 -29.12 37.24 9.12
CA ARG A 32 -29.84 38.41 8.60
C ARG A 32 -29.33 38.74 7.20
N LYS A 33 -30.24 39.06 6.30
CA LYS A 33 -29.96 39.41 4.90
C LYS A 33 -30.90 40.53 4.46
N ASP A 34 -30.57 41.19 3.35
CA ASP A 34 -31.45 42.22 2.79
C ASP A 34 -32.78 41.63 2.35
N ARG A 35 -33.84 42.45 2.41
CA ARG A 35 -35.20 42.05 1.99
C ARG A 35 -35.26 41.56 0.54
N GLU A 36 -34.37 42.05 -0.32
CA GLU A 36 -34.26 41.69 -1.73
C GLU A 36 -33.74 40.26 -1.94
N ASP A 37 -33.01 39.70 -0.96
CA ASP A 37 -32.52 38.32 -0.99
C ASP A 37 -33.60 37.28 -0.70
N PHE A 38 -34.86 37.71 -0.51
CA PHE A 38 -36.01 36.86 -0.25
C PHE A 38 -37.03 36.99 -1.38
N ARG A 39 -37.55 35.85 -1.83
CA ARG A 39 -38.58 35.82 -2.86
C ARG A 39 -39.86 36.51 -2.35
N GLU A 40 -40.47 37.33 -3.19
CA GLU A 40 -41.82 37.82 -2.95
C GLU A 40 -42.84 36.68 -3.02
N THR A 41 -43.71 36.60 -2.03
CA THR A 41 -44.84 35.67 -2.02
C THR A 41 -46.08 36.37 -2.58
N PRO A 42 -47.04 35.63 -3.15
CA PRO A 42 -48.24 36.22 -3.79
C PRO A 42 -49.11 37.06 -2.83
N TRP A 43 -48.95 36.87 -1.52
CA TRP A 43 -49.79 37.43 -0.47
C TRP A 43 -49.15 38.66 0.21
N HIS A 44 -48.32 39.41 -0.53
CA HIS A 44 -47.63 40.62 -0.06
C HIS A 44 -46.59 40.41 1.07
N GLY A 45 -46.06 39.20 1.21
CA GLY A 45 -44.97 38.85 2.14
C GLY A 45 -43.65 38.54 1.43
N ARG A 46 -42.59 38.35 2.22
CA ARG A 46 -41.34 37.73 1.77
C ARG A 46 -41.30 36.28 2.28
N ALA A 47 -40.65 35.39 1.55
CA ALA A 47 -40.44 34.02 1.98
C ALA A 47 -39.69 33.97 3.33
N ALA A 48 -39.90 32.91 4.14
CA ALA A 48 -39.17 32.72 5.39
C ALA A 48 -37.69 32.33 5.17
N GLN A 49 -37.36 31.87 3.96
CA GLN A 49 -36.03 31.45 3.55
C GLN A 49 -35.50 32.37 2.46
N CYS A 50 -34.20 32.69 2.49
CA CYS A 50 -33.58 33.46 1.42
C CYS A 50 -33.50 32.63 0.14
N ILE A 51 -33.38 33.27 -1.03
CA ILE A 51 -33.38 32.62 -2.35
C ILE A 51 -32.33 31.51 -2.45
N ALA A 52 -31.16 31.71 -1.82
CA ALA A 52 -30.10 30.70 -1.76
C ALA A 52 -30.52 29.47 -0.95
N CYS A 53 -31.30 29.66 0.13
CA CYS A 53 -31.82 28.58 0.97
C CYS A 53 -33.05 27.90 0.36
N GLU A 54 -33.92 28.64 -0.35
CA GLU A 54 -35.09 28.05 -1.03
C GLU A 54 -34.68 27.01 -2.09
N ARG A 55 -33.54 27.22 -2.74
CA ARG A 55 -32.95 26.27 -3.70
C ARG A 55 -32.14 25.16 -3.03
N PHE A 56 -31.95 25.24 -1.72
CA PHE A 56 -31.11 24.34 -0.95
C PHE A 56 -31.93 23.12 -0.54
N ARG A 57 -31.87 22.05 -1.34
CA ARG A 57 -32.52 20.79 -0.97
C ARG A 57 -31.60 20.06 0.00
N TRP A 58 -32.18 19.52 1.08
CA TRP A 58 -31.46 18.64 2.02
C TRP A 58 -30.66 17.54 1.31
N ILE A 59 -31.20 17.05 0.20
CA ILE A 59 -30.59 16.08 -0.71
C ILE A 59 -29.23 16.57 -1.25
N ASP A 60 -29.11 17.84 -1.62
CA ASP A 60 -27.86 18.39 -2.16
C ASP A 60 -26.74 18.39 -1.11
N HIS A 61 -27.09 18.71 0.15
CA HIS A 61 -26.15 18.61 1.27
C HIS A 61 -25.70 17.17 1.55
N LEU A 62 -26.62 16.21 1.46
CA LEU A 62 -26.26 14.79 1.59
C LEU A 62 -25.29 14.38 0.49
N TYR A 63 -25.54 14.77 -0.76
CA TYR A 63 -24.64 14.51 -1.88
C TYR A 63 -23.27 15.18 -1.71
N GLU A 64 -23.21 16.42 -1.26
CA GLU A 64 -21.95 17.11 -0.98
C GLU A 64 -21.14 16.39 0.12
N ARG A 65 -21.82 15.97 1.19
CA ARG A 65 -21.20 15.22 2.28
C ARG A 65 -20.66 13.87 1.80
N GLU A 66 -21.44 13.13 1.01
CA GLU A 66 -20.99 11.86 0.42
C GLU A 66 -19.78 12.03 -0.49
N ARG A 67 -19.80 13.06 -1.36
CA ARG A 67 -18.66 13.39 -2.22
C ARG A 67 -17.40 13.69 -1.41
N TRP A 68 -17.55 14.44 -0.33
CA TRP A 68 -16.44 14.76 0.57
C TRP A 68 -15.88 13.51 1.28
N LEU A 69 -16.74 12.63 1.80
CA LEU A 69 -16.33 11.37 2.42
C LEU A 69 -15.60 10.45 1.42
N LEU A 70 -16.12 10.32 0.19
CA LEU A 70 -15.47 9.56 -0.86
C LEU A 70 -14.10 10.13 -1.23
N ALA A 71 -13.94 11.46 -1.22
CA ALA A 71 -12.65 12.09 -1.46
C ALA A 71 -11.64 11.77 -0.35
N GLN A 72 -12.07 11.78 0.92
CA GLN A 72 -11.22 11.37 2.05
C GLN A 72 -10.79 9.91 1.94
N GLU A 73 -11.70 8.99 1.65
CA GLU A 73 -11.38 7.57 1.51
C GLU A 73 -10.46 7.30 0.30
N ARG A 74 -10.62 8.03 -0.80
CA ARG A 74 -9.69 7.99 -1.94
C ARG A 74 -8.27 8.42 -1.55
N GLU A 75 -8.14 9.46 -0.75
CA GLU A 75 -6.81 9.90 -0.32
C GLU A 75 -6.20 8.94 0.71
N ARG A 76 -7.01 8.40 1.62
CA ARG A 76 -6.60 7.35 2.55
C ARG A 76 -6.08 6.11 1.83
N THR A 77 -6.79 5.66 0.79
CA THR A 77 -6.37 4.51 -0.03
C THR A 77 -5.10 4.80 -0.84
N ARG A 78 -4.90 6.02 -1.35
CA ARG A 78 -3.63 6.43 -1.99
C ARG A 78 -2.46 6.37 -1.00
N MET A 79 -2.63 6.89 0.21
CA MET A 79 -1.64 6.82 1.28
C MET A 79 -1.29 5.38 1.65
N LEU A 80 -2.30 4.53 1.84
CA LEU A 80 -2.10 3.11 2.15
C LEU A 80 -1.37 2.37 1.02
N ARG A 81 -1.69 2.66 -0.26
CA ARG A 81 -0.97 2.08 -1.40
C ARG A 81 0.50 2.49 -1.42
N ARG A 82 0.80 3.77 -1.18
CA ARG A 82 2.19 4.26 -1.07
C ARG A 82 2.92 3.56 0.08
N TYR A 83 2.27 3.43 1.24
CA TYR A 83 2.84 2.76 2.40
C TYR A 83 3.12 1.27 2.15
N VAL A 84 2.17 0.54 1.56
CA VAL A 84 2.38 -0.86 1.16
C VAL A 84 3.53 -0.98 0.16
N HIS A 85 3.66 -0.05 -0.77
CA HIS A 85 4.78 -0.04 -1.71
C HIS A 85 6.13 0.18 -1.00
N LEU A 86 6.18 1.08 -0.02
CA LEU A 86 7.37 1.27 0.83
C LEU A 86 7.69 0.03 1.65
N LEU A 87 6.67 -0.60 2.27
CA LEU A 87 6.86 -1.85 3.00
C LEU A 87 7.33 -2.98 2.10
N ARG A 88 6.86 -3.07 0.85
CA ARG A 88 7.40 -4.04 -0.12
C ARG A 88 8.87 -3.79 -0.34
N LEU A 89 9.28 -2.54 -0.60
CA LEU A 89 10.69 -2.18 -0.76
C LEU A 89 11.53 -2.47 0.49
N ALA A 90 10.98 -2.26 1.69
CA ALA A 90 11.65 -2.53 2.95
C ALA A 90 11.68 -4.03 3.32
N HIS A 91 10.67 -4.79 2.89
CA HIS A 91 10.54 -6.23 3.13
C HIS A 91 11.27 -7.07 2.09
N PHE A 92 11.49 -6.55 0.88
CA PHE A 92 12.53 -7.09 0.00
C PHE A 92 13.85 -6.95 0.75
N PRO A 93 14.48 -8.06 1.18
CA PRO A 93 15.71 -7.97 1.93
C PRO A 93 16.73 -7.22 1.08
N GLN A 94 17.53 -6.35 1.71
CA GLN A 94 18.67 -5.66 1.09
C GLN A 94 19.55 -6.60 0.25
N ARG A 95 19.47 -7.92 0.46
CA ARG A 95 20.06 -8.98 -0.37
C ARG A 95 19.76 -8.88 -1.88
N TYR A 96 18.63 -8.28 -2.31
CA TYR A 96 18.33 -8.08 -3.73
C TYR A 96 18.70 -6.70 -4.28
N VAL A 97 18.93 -5.71 -3.40
CA VAL A 97 19.27 -4.33 -3.80
C VAL A 97 20.78 -4.06 -3.65
N MET A 98 21.46 -4.82 -2.79
CA MET A 98 22.90 -4.74 -2.51
C MET A 98 23.45 -6.16 -2.24
N GLY A 99 23.97 -6.87 -3.25
CA GLY A 99 24.97 -7.90 -2.93
C GLY A 99 25.13 -9.12 -3.83
N HIS A 100 24.28 -9.39 -4.80
CA HIS A 100 24.56 -10.47 -5.77
C HIS A 100 24.27 -9.98 -7.17
N SER A 101 25.33 -9.90 -7.99
CA SER A 101 25.17 -9.72 -9.43
C SER A 101 24.35 -10.89 -9.99
N SER A 102 23.70 -10.71 -11.14
CA SER A 102 23.04 -11.81 -11.83
C SER A 102 23.99 -12.98 -12.13
N ALA A 103 25.29 -12.71 -12.20
CA ALA A 103 26.32 -13.74 -12.32
C ALA A 103 26.49 -14.54 -11.02
N ASP A 104 26.40 -13.91 -9.84
CA ASP A 104 26.52 -14.60 -8.55
C ASP A 104 25.31 -15.49 -8.28
N THR A 105 24.11 -15.06 -8.66
CA THR A 105 22.90 -15.87 -8.54
C THR A 105 22.90 -17.04 -9.52
N PHE A 106 23.36 -16.82 -10.76
CA PHE A 106 23.58 -17.87 -11.75
C PHE A 106 24.63 -18.88 -11.27
N ALA A 107 25.76 -18.41 -10.75
CA ALA A 107 26.80 -19.27 -10.20
C ALA A 107 26.26 -20.11 -9.05
N ALA A 108 25.59 -19.51 -8.06
CA ALA A 108 25.00 -20.23 -6.93
C ALA A 108 23.96 -21.28 -7.36
N TYR A 109 23.18 -21.00 -8.41
CA TYR A 109 22.22 -21.95 -8.97
C TYR A 109 22.90 -23.17 -9.62
N HIS A 110 24.02 -22.96 -10.32
CA HIS A 110 24.74 -24.02 -11.02
C HIS A 110 25.81 -24.75 -10.19
N GLN A 111 26.26 -24.18 -9.07
CA GLN A 111 27.21 -24.84 -8.14
C GLN A 111 26.85 -26.30 -7.79
N PRO A 112 25.62 -26.64 -7.36
CA PRO A 112 25.31 -28.02 -6.99
C PRO A 112 25.44 -29.02 -8.14
N TYR A 113 25.26 -28.56 -9.39
CA TYR A 113 25.48 -29.38 -10.58
C TYR A 113 26.97 -29.64 -10.80
N TYR A 114 27.81 -28.60 -10.72
CA TYR A 114 29.27 -28.75 -10.82
C TYR A 114 29.84 -29.62 -9.69
N ASP A 115 29.39 -29.42 -8.44
CA ASP A 115 29.76 -30.28 -7.31
C ASP A 115 29.35 -31.75 -7.51
N ALA A 116 28.22 -31.99 -8.19
CA ALA A 116 27.80 -33.34 -8.53
C ALA A 116 28.68 -33.96 -9.63
N MET A 117 29.06 -33.17 -10.63
CA MET A 117 30.00 -33.58 -11.67
C MET A 117 31.38 -33.90 -11.10
N ASP A 118 31.93 -33.04 -10.25
CA ASP A 118 33.24 -33.25 -9.63
C ASP A 118 33.25 -34.52 -8.77
N ARG A 119 32.20 -34.75 -7.98
CA ARG A 119 32.03 -36.00 -7.22
C ARG A 119 31.88 -37.23 -8.12
N ALA A 120 31.29 -37.09 -9.30
CA ALA A 120 31.19 -38.19 -10.26
C ALA A 120 32.55 -38.47 -10.91
N GLN A 121 33.28 -37.42 -11.31
CA GLN A 121 34.62 -37.51 -11.87
C GLN A 121 35.61 -38.13 -10.88
N GLN A 122 35.58 -37.71 -9.61
CA GLN A 122 36.41 -38.31 -8.55
C GLN A 122 36.09 -39.80 -8.34
N ARG A 123 34.81 -40.19 -8.41
CA ARG A 123 34.41 -41.61 -8.33
C ARG A 123 34.92 -42.42 -9.52
N TRP A 124 34.89 -41.84 -10.71
CA TRP A 124 35.44 -42.48 -11.90
C TRP A 124 36.97 -42.57 -11.86
N ALA A 125 37.65 -41.50 -11.47
CA ALA A 125 39.11 -41.48 -11.32
C ALA A 125 39.59 -42.53 -10.31
N THR A 126 38.91 -42.64 -9.17
CA THR A 126 39.23 -43.68 -8.17
C THR A 126 38.93 -45.08 -8.70
N ALA A 127 37.81 -45.29 -9.41
CA ALA A 127 37.52 -46.58 -10.04
C ALA A 127 38.58 -46.98 -11.08
N TRP A 128 39.02 -46.04 -11.92
CA TRP A 128 40.08 -46.25 -12.91
C TRP A 128 41.43 -46.53 -12.25
N ALA A 129 41.81 -45.76 -11.23
CA ALA A 129 43.03 -46.02 -10.46
C ALA A 129 43.02 -47.44 -9.87
N THR A 130 41.93 -47.84 -9.21
CA THR A 130 41.81 -49.20 -8.67
C THR A 130 41.78 -50.30 -9.73
N ALA A 131 41.36 -50.00 -10.97
CA ALA A 131 41.32 -50.96 -12.06
C ALA A 131 42.68 -51.10 -12.75
N LEU A 132 43.50 -50.04 -12.71
CA LEU A 132 44.85 -49.99 -13.27
C LEU A 132 45.93 -50.39 -12.24
N ASP A 133 45.60 -50.41 -10.95
CA ASP A 133 46.47 -50.92 -9.89
C ASP A 133 46.77 -52.42 -10.12
N PRO A 134 48.04 -52.80 -10.37
CA PRO A 134 48.40 -54.18 -10.72
C PRO A 134 48.12 -55.18 -9.58
N GLU A 135 48.16 -54.73 -8.32
CA GLU A 135 47.85 -55.55 -7.15
C GLU A 135 46.33 -55.82 -6.96
N ALA A 136 45.45 -55.07 -7.63
CA ALA A 136 44.01 -55.24 -7.51
C ALA A 136 43.48 -56.39 -8.39
N PHE A 137 44.22 -56.76 -9.44
CA PHE A 137 43.84 -57.83 -10.37
C PHE A 137 43.94 -59.23 -9.74
N GLU A 138 44.82 -59.40 -8.76
CA GLU A 138 45.05 -60.67 -8.04
C GLU A 138 44.09 -60.87 -6.86
N ARG A 139 43.31 -59.86 -6.48
CA ARG A 139 42.40 -59.97 -5.32
C ARG A 139 41.14 -60.77 -5.70
N PRO A 140 40.70 -61.75 -4.87
CA PRO A 140 39.49 -62.50 -5.14
C PRO A 140 38.26 -61.59 -5.14
N LYS A 141 37.38 -61.76 -6.13
CA LYS A 141 36.16 -60.95 -6.28
C LYS A 141 35.32 -61.05 -4.99
N PRO A 142 34.86 -59.90 -4.43
CA PRO A 142 34.09 -59.92 -3.19
C PRO A 142 32.78 -60.68 -3.37
N THR A 143 32.46 -61.52 -2.39
CA THR A 143 31.26 -62.35 -2.40
C THR A 143 29.99 -61.50 -2.30
N ILE A 144 28.86 -62.04 -2.74
CA ILE A 144 27.55 -61.35 -2.77
C ILE A 144 27.20 -60.72 -1.40
N LYS A 145 27.54 -61.40 -0.30
CA LYS A 145 27.32 -60.90 1.07
C LYS A 145 28.14 -59.65 1.41
N GLN A 146 29.38 -59.57 0.94
CA GLN A 146 30.26 -58.41 1.15
C GLN A 146 29.84 -57.18 0.33
N ARG A 147 29.19 -57.40 -0.83
CA ARG A 147 28.62 -56.30 -1.63
C ARG A 147 27.39 -55.68 -0.95
N ALA A 148 26.56 -56.50 -0.31
CA ALA A 148 25.34 -56.06 0.37
C ALA A 148 25.62 -55.27 1.67
N THR A 149 26.70 -55.58 2.39
CA THR A 149 27.08 -54.82 3.59
C THR A 149 27.68 -53.45 3.24
N ARG A 150 28.43 -53.36 2.14
CA ARG A 150 29.05 -52.11 1.68
C ARG A 150 28.03 -51.07 1.21
N THR A 151 26.93 -51.50 0.58
CA THR A 151 25.84 -50.61 0.15
C THR A 151 24.97 -50.10 1.31
N ARG A 152 24.90 -50.82 2.44
CA ARG A 152 24.24 -50.34 3.67
C ARG A 152 25.01 -49.20 4.33
N LEU A 153 26.34 -49.32 4.45
CA LEU A 153 27.20 -48.29 5.06
C LEU A 153 27.15 -46.94 4.32
N THR A 154 26.88 -46.94 3.02
CA THR A 154 26.73 -45.71 2.23
C THR A 154 25.36 -45.02 2.36
N LYS A 155 24.36 -45.70 2.93
CA LYS A 155 23.02 -45.11 3.18
C LYS A 155 22.89 -44.50 4.57
N GLU A 156 23.61 -45.01 5.56
CA GLU A 156 23.55 -44.54 6.96
C GLU A 156 24.41 -43.29 7.22
N ASN A 157 25.39 -42.99 6.36
CA ASN A 157 26.27 -41.81 6.45
C ASN A 157 25.84 -40.66 5.53
N ARG A 158 24.55 -40.55 5.22
CA ARG A 158 23.98 -39.52 4.34
C ARG A 158 22.86 -38.77 5.04
#